data_AF-A0A497G9M0-F1
#
_entry.id   AF-A0A497G9M0-F1
#
_cell.length_a   1.000
_cell.length_b   1.000
_cell.length_c   1.000
_cell.angle_alpha   90.00
_cell.angle_beta   90.00
_cell.angle_gamma   90.00
#
_symmetry.space_group_name_H-M   'P 1'
#
loop_
_entity.id
_entity.type
_entity.pdbx_description
1 polymer ?
#
loop_
_entity_poly.entity_id
_entity_poly.type
_entity_poly.pdbx_seq_one_letter_code
_entity_poly.pdbx_strand_id
1 'polypeptide(L)'
;MDIGDIWPYDSWRAGQRRIAEAVRNSVLEGVHLMVSYPTGAGKTAAALTGALVASLSEGFKVLYLVRTRTQFQAPLRELRAIAERVELDAVFLQNKRDMCLIKGVQLLPYDEFLRFCGELVRSGLCPYYRRASEIDISLEGLLSPEELLTRAIEA
;
A
#
# COMPACT_ATOMS: atom_id res chain seq x y z
N MET A 1 -12.21 10.78 14.89
CA MET A 1 -12.72 10.75 13.51
C MET A 1 -13.66 9.57 13.38
N ASP A 2 -14.87 9.75 12.86
CA ASP A 2 -15.79 8.65 12.57
C ASP A 2 -15.51 8.05 11.19
N ILE A 3 -15.96 6.82 10.98
CA ILE A 3 -15.86 6.11 9.70
C ILE A 3 -16.67 6.81 8.61
N GLY A 4 -17.77 7.49 8.97
CA GLY A 4 -18.55 8.29 8.03
C GLY A 4 -17.78 9.48 7.44
N ASP A 5 -16.83 10.05 8.18
CA ASP A 5 -16.15 11.30 7.81
C ASP A 5 -15.30 11.15 6.54
N ILE A 6 -14.69 9.97 6.35
CA ILE A 6 -13.79 9.68 5.23
C ILE A 6 -14.39 8.70 4.21
N TRP A 7 -15.65 8.30 4.38
CA TRP A 7 -16.30 7.36 3.46
C TRP A 7 -16.48 7.98 2.08
N PRO A 8 -15.99 7.33 0.99
CA PRO A 8 -15.87 7.98 -0.32
C PRO A 8 -17.17 8.09 -1.13
N TYR A 9 -18.28 7.47 -0.69
CA TYR A 9 -19.53 7.39 -1.45
C TYR A 9 -20.71 8.04 -0.72
N ASP A 10 -21.75 8.42 -1.46
CA ASP A 10 -22.93 9.10 -0.90
C ASP A 10 -23.72 8.23 0.09
N SER A 11 -23.65 6.91 -0.06
CA SER A 11 -24.38 5.98 0.79
C SER A 11 -23.61 4.69 1.02
N TRP A 12 -23.98 4.01 2.11
CA TRP A 12 -23.47 2.70 2.47
C TRP A 12 -24.39 1.61 1.90
N ARG A 13 -23.82 0.62 1.22
CA ARG A 13 -24.51 -0.62 0.88
C ARG A 13 -24.50 -1.58 2.07
N ALA A 14 -25.43 -2.54 2.06
CA ALA A 14 -25.62 -3.49 3.15
C ALA A 14 -24.30 -4.17 3.57
N GLY A 15 -23.92 -3.98 4.84
CA GLY A 15 -22.74 -4.60 5.45
C GLY A 15 -21.43 -3.83 5.30
N GLN A 16 -21.32 -2.84 4.41
CA GLN A 16 -20.07 -2.08 4.22
C GLN A 16 -19.66 -1.31 5.48
N ARG A 17 -20.60 -0.62 6.12
CA ARG A 17 -20.34 0.11 7.37
C ARG A 17 -19.86 -0.82 8.48
N ARG A 18 -20.53 -1.97 8.62
CA ARG A 18 -20.17 -3.00 9.60
C ARG A 18 -18.76 -3.54 9.35
N ILE A 19 -18.36 -3.74 8.09
CA ILE A 19 -16.99 -4.17 7.74
C ILE A 19 -15.98 -3.09 8.15
N ALA A 20 -16.25 -1.83 7.83
CA ALA A 20 -15.34 -0.74 8.20
C ALA A 20 -15.20 -0.59 9.72
N GLU A 21 -16.31 -0.71 10.47
CA GLU A 21 -16.33 -0.70 11.94
C GLU A 21 -15.56 -1.88 12.52
N ALA A 22 -15.79 -3.09 12.00
CA ALA A 22 -15.07 -4.28 12.43
C ALA A 22 -13.57 -4.16 12.18
N VAL A 23 -13.16 -3.65 11.01
CA VAL A 23 -11.74 -3.43 10.68
C VAL A 23 -11.12 -2.41 11.62
N ARG A 24 -11.75 -1.25 11.83
CA ARG A 24 -11.25 -0.22 12.76
C ARG A 24 -11.05 -0.81 14.14
N ASN A 25 -12.06 -1.46 14.70
CA ASN A 25 -12.00 -2.01 16.05
C ASN A 25 -10.92 -3.09 16.16
N SER A 26 -10.81 -3.98 15.15
CA SER A 26 -9.79 -5.03 15.17
C SER A 26 -8.36 -4.48 15.15
N VAL A 27 -8.13 -3.38 14.41
CA VAL A 27 -6.83 -2.69 14.41
C VAL A 27 -6.54 -2.08 15.78
N LEU A 28 -7.51 -1.39 16.38
CA LEU A 28 -7.35 -0.76 17.70
C LEU A 28 -7.16 -1.79 18.83
N GLU A 29 -7.82 -2.94 18.72
CA GLU A 29 -7.71 -4.05 19.67
C GLU A 29 -6.47 -4.93 19.44
N GLY A 30 -5.78 -4.76 18.31
CA GLY A 30 -4.60 -5.57 17.94
C GLY A 30 -4.94 -7.02 17.61
N VAL A 31 -6.13 -7.30 17.08
CA VAL A 31 -6.61 -8.67 16.78
C VAL A 31 -6.77 -8.92 15.28
N HIS A 32 -6.79 -10.20 14.90
CA HIS A 32 -7.00 -10.61 13.51
C HIS A 32 -8.50 -10.66 13.15
N LEU A 33 -8.84 -10.07 12.00
CA LEU A 33 -10.20 -10.09 11.45
C LEU A 33 -10.25 -10.86 10.12
N MET A 34 -11.15 -11.84 10.05
CA MET A 34 -11.48 -12.55 8.82
C MET A 34 -12.85 -12.10 8.29
N VAL A 35 -12.88 -11.52 7.09
CA VAL A 35 -14.11 -10.98 6.49
C VAL A 35 -14.50 -11.73 5.22
N SER A 36 -15.61 -12.47 5.28
CA SER A 36 -16.28 -12.98 4.08
C SER A 36 -17.37 -12.00 3.63
N TYR A 37 -17.35 -11.64 2.35
CA TYR A 37 -18.29 -10.71 1.72
C TYR A 37 -18.24 -10.93 0.19
N PRO A 38 -19.24 -10.58 -0.60
CA PRO A 38 -19.16 -10.80 -2.05
C PRO A 38 -18.10 -9.93 -2.73
N THR A 39 -17.53 -10.42 -3.83
CA THR A 39 -16.70 -9.60 -4.74
C THR A 39 -17.57 -8.52 -5.40
N GLY A 40 -16.99 -7.36 -5.72
CA GLY A 40 -17.72 -6.25 -6.34
C GLY A 40 -18.67 -5.48 -5.42
N ALA A 41 -18.89 -5.95 -4.19
CA ALA A 41 -19.79 -5.30 -3.23
C ALA A 41 -19.13 -4.15 -2.43
N GLY A 42 -17.85 -3.83 -2.69
CA GLY A 42 -17.17 -2.67 -2.10
C GLY A 42 -16.39 -2.96 -0.81
N LYS A 43 -15.89 -4.19 -0.62
CA LYS A 43 -15.00 -4.53 0.52
C LYS A 43 -13.81 -3.60 0.65
N THR A 44 -13.20 -3.26 -0.48
CA THR A 44 -11.93 -2.52 -0.53
C THR A 44 -12.10 -1.16 0.13
N ALA A 45 -13.13 -0.41 -0.25
CA ALA A 45 -13.44 0.88 0.36
C ALA A 45 -13.70 0.73 1.87
N ALA A 46 -14.52 -0.26 2.27
CA ALA A 46 -14.83 -0.50 3.68
C ALA A 46 -13.58 -0.83 4.51
N ALA A 47 -12.74 -1.73 4.02
CA ALA A 47 -11.49 -2.12 4.69
C ALA A 47 -10.51 -0.95 4.80
N LEU A 48 -10.32 -0.19 3.72
CA LEU A 48 -9.44 0.99 3.73
C LEU A 48 -9.97 2.06 4.69
N THR A 49 -11.27 2.36 4.66
CA THR A 49 -11.90 3.35 5.56
C THR A 49 -11.67 2.97 7.02
N GLY A 50 -11.95 1.72 7.39
CA GLY A 50 -11.74 1.25 8.77
C GLY A 50 -10.28 1.32 9.22
N ALA A 51 -9.36 0.86 8.36
CA ALA A 51 -7.93 0.87 8.67
C ALA A 51 -7.37 2.31 8.78
N LEU A 52 -7.79 3.21 7.88
CA LEU A 52 -7.33 4.60 7.87
C LEU A 52 -7.86 5.39 9.06
N VAL A 53 -9.11 5.19 9.49
CA VAL A 53 -9.62 5.83 10.71
C VAL A 53 -8.81 5.42 11.94
N ALA A 54 -8.49 4.13 12.07
CA ALA A 54 -7.64 3.66 13.17
C ALA A 54 -6.23 4.25 13.09
N SER A 55 -5.63 4.24 11.89
CA SER A 55 -4.30 4.81 11.62
C SER A 55 -4.21 6.31 11.94
N LEU A 56 -5.19 7.10 11.53
CA LEU A 56 -5.24 8.55 11.79
C LEU A 56 -5.46 8.88 13.27
N SER A 57 -6.02 7.95 14.04
CA SER A 57 -6.27 8.13 15.47
C SER A 57 -5.04 7.79 16.33
N GLU A 58 -4.32 6.72 15.98
CA GLU A 58 -3.22 6.17 16.80
C GLU A 58 -1.82 6.35 16.17
N GLY A 59 -1.73 6.87 14.94
CA GLY A 59 -0.45 7.15 14.27
C GLY A 59 0.26 5.94 13.65
N PHE A 60 -0.41 4.81 13.47
CA PHE A 60 0.18 3.62 12.83
C PHE A 60 0.19 3.73 11.30
N LYS A 61 1.11 3.01 10.64
CA LYS A 61 1.17 2.89 9.17
C LYS A 61 0.26 1.76 8.68
N VAL A 62 -0.43 1.96 7.56
CA VAL A 62 -1.28 0.92 6.92
C VAL A 62 -0.52 0.26 5.76
N LEU A 63 -0.27 -1.05 5.86
CA LEU A 63 0.26 -1.86 4.75
C LEU A 63 -0.87 -2.63 4.07
N TYR A 64 -1.18 -2.28 2.82
CA TYR A 64 -2.22 -2.96 2.03
C TYR A 64 -1.59 -3.93 1.03
N LEU A 65 -1.86 -5.23 1.19
CA LEU A 65 -1.33 -6.29 0.33
C LEU A 65 -2.35 -6.74 -0.72
N VAL A 66 -1.89 -6.96 -1.95
CA VAL A 66 -2.69 -7.51 -3.06
C VAL A 66 -2.01 -8.75 -3.63
N ARG A 67 -2.80 -9.69 -4.17
CA ARG A 67 -2.25 -10.91 -4.77
C ARG A 67 -1.65 -10.67 -6.15
N THR A 68 -2.24 -9.77 -6.95
CA THR A 68 -1.81 -9.52 -8.33
C THR A 68 -1.77 -8.04 -8.67
N ARG A 69 -0.98 -7.67 -9.70
CA ARG A 69 -0.90 -6.30 -10.21
C ARG A 69 -2.27 -5.76 -10.66
N THR A 70 -3.12 -6.60 -11.26
CA THR A 70 -4.46 -6.20 -11.69
C THR A 70 -5.36 -5.82 -10.51
N GLN A 71 -5.20 -6.49 -9.36
CA GLN A 71 -5.96 -6.17 -8.15
C GLN A 71 -5.50 -4.86 -7.51
N PHE A 72 -4.29 -4.38 -7.80
CA PHE A 72 -3.76 -3.12 -7.29
C PHE A 72 -4.59 -1.90 -7.71
N GLN A 73 -5.26 -1.96 -8.86
CA GLN A 73 -6.06 -0.84 -9.38
C GLN A 73 -7.27 -0.51 -8.50
N ALA A 74 -7.88 -1.51 -7.85
CA ALA A 74 -9.07 -1.26 -7.04
C ALA A 74 -8.73 -0.44 -5.77
N PRO A 75 -7.78 -0.84 -4.91
CA PRO A 75 -7.35 -0.03 -3.77
C PRO A 75 -6.92 1.38 -4.14
N LEU A 76 -6.20 1.57 -5.26
CA LEU A 76 -5.80 2.90 -5.72
C LEU A 76 -6.98 3.83 -5.98
N ARG A 77 -8.04 3.32 -6.65
CA ARG A 77 -9.24 4.12 -6.91
C ARG A 77 -9.95 4.50 -5.62
N GLU A 78 -10.12 3.54 -4.71
CA GLU A 78 -10.78 3.81 -3.43
C GLU A 78 -9.97 4.80 -2.59
N LEU A 79 -8.64 4.63 -2.54
CA LEU A 79 -7.74 5.52 -1.79
C LEU A 79 -7.77 6.94 -2.37
N ARG A 80 -7.81 7.10 -3.69
CA ARG A 80 -7.99 8.41 -4.33
C ARG A 80 -9.29 9.07 -3.91
N ALA A 81 -10.40 8.33 -3.88
CA ALA A 81 -11.70 8.88 -3.49
C ALA A 81 -11.77 9.23 -1.99
N ILE A 82 -11.06 8.48 -1.14
CA ILE A 82 -10.91 8.79 0.28
C ILE A 82 -10.01 10.03 0.48
N ALA A 83 -8.94 10.16 -0.31
CA ALA A 83 -8.01 11.29 -0.24
C ALA A 83 -8.65 12.64 -0.59
N GLU A 84 -9.83 12.66 -1.23
CA GLU A 84 -10.62 13.90 -1.41
C GLU A 84 -11.24 14.41 -0.10
N ARG A 85 -11.29 13.57 0.95
CA ARG A 85 -11.92 13.88 2.25
C ARG A 85 -10.92 14.02 3.39
N VAL A 86 -9.72 13.48 3.23
CA VAL A 86 -8.67 13.49 4.25
C VAL A 86 -7.30 13.48 3.59
N GLU A 87 -6.35 14.22 4.16
CA GLU A 87 -4.96 14.19 3.69
C GLU A 87 -4.32 12.84 4.03
N LEU A 88 -3.71 12.22 3.03
CA LEU A 88 -3.07 10.92 3.15
C LEU A 88 -1.74 10.92 2.41
N ASP A 89 -0.69 10.49 3.11
CA ASP A 89 0.58 10.12 2.49
C ASP A 89 0.55 8.64 2.14
N ALA A 90 0.66 8.34 0.84
CA ALA A 90 0.62 6.98 0.32
C ALA A 90 1.81 6.68 -0.59
N VAL A 91 2.46 5.55 -0.34
CA VAL A 91 3.53 5.03 -1.18
C VAL A 91 3.06 3.74 -1.86
N PHE A 92 3.35 3.64 -3.16
CA PHE A 92 2.97 2.50 -3.98
C PHE A 92 4.20 1.73 -4.39
N LEU A 93 4.25 0.45 -4.03
CA LEU A 93 5.34 -0.44 -4.39
C LEU A 93 4.92 -1.29 -5.59
N GLN A 94 5.69 -1.16 -6.67
CA GLN A 94 5.60 -2.02 -7.85
C GLN A 94 6.96 -2.60 -8.17
N ASN A 95 7.03 -3.55 -9.11
CA ASN A 95 8.29 -4.15 -9.47
C ASN A 95 9.27 -3.11 -10.05
N LYS A 96 10.56 -3.38 -9.88
CA LYS A 96 11.64 -2.45 -10.23
C LYS A 96 11.64 -2.06 -11.71
N ARG A 97 11.20 -2.95 -12.60
CA ARG A 97 11.12 -2.68 -14.05
C ARG A 97 10.03 -1.66 -14.32
N ASP A 98 8.82 -1.90 -13.84
CA ASP A 98 7.65 -1.04 -14.07
C ASP A 98 7.85 0.38 -13.47
N MET A 99 8.67 0.51 -12.41
CA MET A 99 9.06 1.79 -11.81
C MET A 99 10.29 2.45 -12.46
N CYS A 100 10.96 1.78 -13.39
CA CYS A 100 12.19 2.28 -13.99
C CYS A 100 11.92 3.40 -15.01
N LEU A 101 12.63 4.53 -14.85
CA LEU A 101 12.50 5.71 -15.71
C LEU A 101 13.41 5.64 -16.97
N ILE A 102 14.17 4.56 -17.17
CA ILE A 102 14.96 4.37 -18.39
C ILE A 102 14.02 3.90 -19.50
N LYS A 103 13.96 4.63 -20.61
CA LYS A 103 13.10 4.29 -21.74
C LYS A 103 13.55 2.96 -22.37
N GLY A 104 12.59 2.16 -22.83
CA GLY A 104 12.85 0.89 -23.54
C GLY A 104 13.06 -0.34 -22.64
N VAL A 105 13.33 -0.17 -21.34
CA VAL A 105 13.54 -1.31 -20.42
C VAL A 105 12.30 -2.20 -20.25
N GLN A 106 11.12 -1.69 -20.55
CA GLN A 106 9.87 -2.46 -20.52
C GLN A 106 9.80 -3.54 -21.61
N LEU A 107 10.62 -3.40 -22.66
CA LEU A 107 10.72 -4.40 -23.74
C LEU A 107 11.59 -5.59 -23.34
N LEU A 108 12.38 -5.45 -22.27
CA LEU A 108 13.23 -6.53 -21.77
C LEU A 108 12.41 -7.51 -20.92
N PRO A 109 12.67 -8.83 -21.03
CA PRO A 109 12.32 -9.79 -20.00
C PRO A 109 12.76 -9.32 -18.61
N TYR A 110 12.01 -9.69 -17.57
CA TYR A 110 12.21 -9.10 -16.24
C TYR A 110 13.59 -9.46 -15.65
N ASP A 111 14.04 -10.69 -15.86
CA ASP A 111 15.35 -11.20 -15.47
C ASP A 111 16.49 -10.49 -16.22
N GLU A 112 16.34 -10.27 -17.52
CA GLU A 112 17.30 -9.47 -18.32
C GLU A 112 17.36 -8.02 -17.83
N PHE A 113 16.21 -7.42 -17.52
CA PHE A 113 16.14 -6.10 -16.92
C PHE A 113 16.92 -6.03 -15.60
N LEU A 114 16.79 -7.04 -14.73
CA LEU A 114 17.51 -7.04 -13.45
C LEU A 114 19.03 -7.04 -13.66
N ARG A 115 19.52 -7.82 -14.63
CA ARG A 115 20.95 -7.85 -14.99
C ARG A 115 21.41 -6.51 -15.58
N PHE A 116 20.65 -5.98 -16.53
CA PHE A 116 20.91 -4.65 -17.12
C PHE A 116 20.96 -3.56 -16.05
N CYS A 117 19.96 -3.51 -15.16
CA CYS A 117 19.88 -2.53 -14.09
C CYS A 117 21.05 -2.67 -13.12
N GLY A 118 21.38 -3.90 -12.71
CA GLY A 118 22.52 -4.18 -11.84
C GLY A 118 23.86 -3.77 -12.45
N GLU A 119 24.07 -4.01 -13.75
CA GLU A 119 25.27 -3.56 -14.46
C GLU A 119 25.35 -2.03 -14.56
N LEU A 120 24.24 -1.38 -14.93
CA LEU A 120 24.20 0.06 -15.08
C LEU A 120 24.42 0.80 -13.75
N VAL A 121 23.91 0.26 -12.63
CA VAL A 121 24.16 0.79 -11.29
C VAL A 121 25.62 0.58 -10.88
N ARG A 122 26.18 -0.63 -11.05
CA ARG A 122 27.58 -0.94 -10.70
C ARG A 122 28.59 -0.12 -11.49
N SER A 123 28.33 0.09 -12.78
CA SER A 123 29.15 0.95 -13.64
C SER A 123 28.95 2.45 -13.37
N GLY A 124 28.07 2.82 -12.42
CA GLY A 124 27.78 4.21 -12.08
C GLY A 124 27.05 4.98 -13.17
N LEU A 125 26.52 4.31 -14.21
CA LEU A 125 25.92 4.92 -15.40
C LEU A 125 24.42 5.20 -15.24
N CYS A 126 23.77 4.70 -14.19
CA CYS A 126 22.34 4.92 -13.97
C CYS A 126 22.09 6.34 -13.42
N PRO A 127 21.48 7.26 -14.20
CA PRO A 127 21.29 8.65 -13.77
C PRO A 127 20.22 8.79 -12.67
N TYR A 128 19.36 7.80 -12.52
CA TYR A 128 18.30 7.80 -11.49
C TYR A 128 18.82 7.29 -10.15
N TYR A 129 19.59 6.21 -10.16
CA TYR A 129 20.18 5.67 -8.94
C TYR A 129 21.18 6.65 -8.33
N ARG A 130 22.07 7.25 -9.14
CA ARG A 130 23.05 8.24 -8.67
C ARG A 130 22.38 9.40 -7.94
N ARG A 131 21.34 9.99 -8.53
CA ARG A 131 20.58 11.07 -7.91
C ARG A 131 19.83 10.61 -6.66
N ALA A 132 19.25 9.41 -6.68
CA ALA A 132 18.56 8.87 -5.52
C ALA A 132 19.52 8.60 -4.35
N SER A 133 20.76 8.18 -4.61
CA SER A 133 21.79 7.97 -3.58
C SER A 133 22.33 9.26 -2.95
N GLU A 134 22.07 10.42 -3.56
CA GLU A 134 22.42 11.73 -3.01
C GLU A 134 21.34 12.23 -2.03
N ILE A 135 20.16 11.60 -2.00
CA ILE A 135 19.06 11.96 -1.11
C ILE A 135 19.22 11.17 0.20
N ASP A 136 19.36 11.89 1.30
CA ASP A 136 19.26 11.30 2.63
C ASP A 136 17.79 11.14 3.01
N ILE A 137 17.38 9.90 3.29
CA ILE A 137 16.01 9.56 3.68
C ILE A 137 16.10 8.79 4.99
N SER A 138 15.46 9.32 6.04
CA SER A 138 15.28 8.55 7.27
C SER A 138 14.42 7.32 6.98
N LEU A 139 14.98 6.14 7.23
CA LEU A 139 14.27 4.88 7.17
C LEU A 139 13.67 4.51 8.54
N GLU A 140 13.57 5.45 9.49
CA GLU A 140 12.98 5.19 10.80
C GLU A 140 11.56 4.62 10.68
N GLY A 141 11.34 3.50 11.37
CA GLY A 141 10.08 2.78 11.36
C GLY A 141 9.75 2.11 10.02
N LEU A 142 10.71 1.90 9.12
CA LEU A 142 10.63 0.89 8.07
C LEU A 142 11.32 -0.38 8.56
N LEU A 143 10.61 -1.51 8.45
CA LEU A 143 11.17 -2.81 8.77
C LEU A 143 11.79 -3.41 7.51
N SER A 144 13.00 -3.96 7.62
CA SER A 144 13.55 -4.84 6.60
C SER A 144 12.64 -6.06 6.43
N PRO A 145 12.67 -6.75 5.28
CA PRO A 145 12.00 -8.02 5.12
C PRO A 145 12.36 -9.04 6.21
N GLU A 146 13.62 -9.08 6.67
CA GLU A 146 14.02 -9.95 7.78
C GLU A 146 13.35 -9.53 9.09
N GLU A 147 13.41 -8.24 9.44
CA GLU A 147 12.80 -7.71 10.67
C GLU A 147 11.28 -7.94 10.70
N LEU A 148 10.63 -7.82 9.54
CA LEU A 148 9.20 -8.06 9.39
C LEU A 148 8.86 -9.54 9.57
N LEU A 149 9.68 -10.45 9.01
CA LEU A 149 9.52 -11.89 9.19
C LEU A 149 9.75 -12.31 10.64
N THR A 150 10.79 -11.77 11.30
CA THR A 150 11.07 -12.06 12.72
C THR A 150 9.88 -11.66 13.60
N ARG A 151 9.36 -10.44 13.44
CA ARG A 151 8.21 -9.98 14.22
C ARG A 151 6.93 -10.78 13.95
N ALA A 152 6.73 -11.25 12.72
CA ALA A 152 5.57 -12.08 12.36
C ALA A 152 5.64 -13.49 12.96
N ILE A 153 6.83 -13.98 13.31
CA ILE A 153 7.04 -15.27 13.97
C ILE A 153 6.85 -15.14 15.50
N GLU A 154 7.12 -13.97 16.05
CA GLU A 154 7.04 -13.68 17.49
C GLU A 154 5.65 -13.26 17.98
N ALA A 155 4.72 -12.93 17.06
CA ALA A 155 3.33 -12.54 17.33
C ALA A 155 2.37 -13.73 17.21
#